data_AF-A0A961WF52-F1
#
_entry.id   AF-A0A961WF52-F1
#
_cell.length_a   1.000
_cell.length_b   1.000
_cell.length_c   1.000
_cell.angle_alpha   90.00
_cell.angle_beta   90.00
_cell.angle_gamma   90.00
#
_symmetry.space_group_name_H-M   'P 1'
#
loop_
_entity.id
_entity.type
_entity.pdbx_description
1 polymer ?
#
loop_
_entity_poly.entity_id
_entity_poly.type
_entity_poly.pdbx_seq_one_letter_code
_entity_poly.pdbx_strand_id
1 'polypeptide(L)'
;GKTKGVPLFQEQAMRIAMDAAKFTDAEVNELRKAMATFRRRGTIGLLEEKMVQAMVARGYERDFAQRCFNQIKGFGEYGFPESHAASFAHLVYVSSWLKCHYPAAFACALLNSQPMGFYAPAQIVRDAREHGVEVRGVDVNHSDWDCTLELMNASCGKLATLRLGLRQIDGLRQDEVDKLVAARAVGGKFRDVHDLKRRARISQATFERLAAADAFRSLGHDRRQALWEVKGMAPADALPLFAWSTAKEEGAEPEVALPEMPLSEHVVNDYQTLRLSLKAHPLHFLRDDLAAERIVSCAALRGMRDGAFVRLAGVVLVRQRPGSAKGVVFMTLEDETGVANTVVWPNTLERFRKVVMAARLIVVSGRIQRHQDIIHIVSQNLEDRSHWLARLADEGPDMRVAIANADEVLRPDPGSARGGAVHPRWAGHPRNERIIPKSRDFH
;
A
#
# COMPACT_ATOMS: atom_id res chain seq x y z
N GLY A 1 -0.68 7.03 41.04
CA GLY A 1 -0.36 8.20 40.19
C GLY A 1 -0.63 7.92 38.72
N LYS A 2 -0.59 8.95 37.86
CA LYS A 2 -0.95 8.89 36.42
C LYS A 2 -0.21 7.81 35.62
N THR A 3 1.06 7.55 35.92
CA THR A 3 1.93 6.61 35.18
C THR A 3 2.21 5.31 35.95
N LYS A 4 1.27 4.89 36.82
CA LYS A 4 1.35 3.63 37.59
C LYS A 4 2.64 3.41 38.39
N GLY A 5 3.31 4.50 38.79
CA GLY A 5 4.52 4.47 39.62
C GLY A 5 5.84 4.51 38.83
N VAL A 6 5.77 4.51 37.49
CA VAL A 6 6.95 4.68 36.63
C VAL A 6 7.00 6.14 36.17
N PRO A 7 8.06 6.90 36.49
CA PRO A 7 8.24 8.22 35.88
C PRO A 7 8.45 8.05 34.37
N LEU A 8 7.75 8.82 33.54
CA LEU A 8 7.91 8.79 32.09
C LEU A 8 8.27 10.17 31.52
N PHE A 9 7.81 11.23 32.18
CA PHE A 9 7.97 12.60 31.71
C PHE A 9 9.02 13.36 32.52
N GLN A 10 9.69 14.31 31.85
CA GLN A 10 10.67 15.21 32.50
C GLN A 10 10.01 15.98 33.66
N GLU A 11 8.77 16.41 33.45
CA GLU A 11 7.95 17.13 34.41
C GLU A 11 7.67 16.31 35.69
N GLN A 12 7.59 14.97 35.58
CA GLN A 12 7.41 14.09 36.74
C GLN A 12 8.68 13.96 37.57
N ALA A 13 9.84 13.82 36.91
CA ALA A 13 11.13 13.81 37.61
C ALA A 13 11.39 15.14 38.35
N MET A 14 11.03 16.26 37.72
CA MET A 14 11.08 17.58 38.32
C MET A 14 10.15 17.70 39.55
N ARG A 15 8.91 17.18 39.47
CA ARG A 15 7.99 17.13 40.62
C ARG A 15 8.53 16.29 41.77
N ILE A 16 9.17 15.16 41.50
CA ILE A 16 9.80 14.34 42.54
C ILE A 16 10.89 15.15 43.25
N ALA A 17 11.73 15.89 42.53
CA ALA A 17 12.76 16.74 43.14
C ALA A 17 12.15 17.89 43.98
N MET A 18 11.07 18.51 43.50
CA MET A 18 10.34 19.54 44.26
C MET A 18 9.68 18.98 45.52
N ASP A 19 8.98 17.85 45.43
CA ASP A 19 8.19 17.33 46.54
C ASP A 19 9.02 16.56 47.56
N ALA A 20 10.01 15.78 47.12
CA ALA A 20 10.85 14.96 47.98
C ALA A 20 12.05 15.72 48.55
N ALA A 21 12.68 16.59 47.76
CA ALA A 21 13.87 17.35 48.18
C ALA A 21 13.63 18.85 48.43
N LYS A 22 12.41 19.38 48.21
CA LYS A 22 12.09 20.83 48.31
C LYS A 22 13.04 21.71 47.50
N PHE A 23 13.48 21.22 46.34
CA PHE A 23 14.23 22.05 45.42
C PHE A 23 13.39 23.24 44.96
N THR A 24 14.02 24.39 44.87
CA THR A 24 13.48 25.62 44.28
C THR A 24 13.37 25.48 42.76
N ASP A 25 12.51 26.29 42.13
CA ASP A 25 12.34 26.27 40.66
C ASP A 25 13.65 26.44 39.88
N ALA A 26 14.59 27.23 40.43
CA ALA A 26 15.92 27.42 39.87
C ALA A 26 16.73 26.11 39.90
N GLU A 27 16.76 25.42 41.04
CA GLU A 27 17.50 24.16 41.24
C GLU A 27 16.89 23.02 40.40
N VAL A 28 15.57 22.99 40.25
CA VAL A 28 14.88 22.00 39.40
C VAL A 28 15.20 22.24 37.92
N ASN A 29 15.28 23.50 37.48
CA ASN A 29 15.68 23.83 36.11
C ASN A 29 17.17 23.54 35.86
N GLU A 30 18.04 23.73 36.86
CA GLU A 30 19.43 23.27 36.79
C GLU A 30 19.53 21.75 36.68
N LEU A 31 18.77 21.01 37.49
CA LEU A 31 18.68 19.56 37.40
C LEU A 31 18.23 19.12 35.99
N ARG A 32 17.18 19.73 35.44
CA ARG A 32 16.70 19.46 34.08
C ARG A 32 17.79 19.71 33.01
N LYS A 33 18.50 20.84 33.10
CA LYS A 33 19.60 21.18 32.17
C LYS A 33 20.76 20.19 32.31
N ALA A 34 21.13 19.84 33.54
CA ALA A 34 22.19 18.88 33.82
C ALA A 34 21.84 17.49 33.25
N MET A 35 20.59 17.06 33.38
CA MET A 35 20.08 15.81 32.80
C MET A 35 20.17 15.80 31.26
N ALA A 36 19.85 16.91 30.58
CA ALA A 36 19.95 17.00 29.12
C ALA A 36 21.41 16.96 28.60
N THR A 37 22.38 17.37 29.41
CA THR A 37 23.81 17.41 29.04
C THR A 37 24.62 16.20 29.54
N PHE A 38 23.96 15.08 29.80
CA PHE A 38 24.47 13.86 30.46
C PHE A 38 25.89 13.41 30.04
N ARG A 39 26.29 13.63 28.78
CA ARG A 39 27.62 13.24 28.25
C ARG A 39 28.74 14.27 28.42
N ARG A 40 28.48 15.52 28.84
CA ARG A 40 29.47 16.63 28.69
C ARG A 40 29.75 17.46 29.94
N ARG A 41 29.01 17.35 31.05
CA ARG A 41 29.23 18.19 32.23
C ARG A 41 29.24 17.40 33.54
N GLY A 42 30.32 17.54 34.31
CA GLY A 42 30.54 16.92 35.62
C GLY A 42 29.76 17.55 36.80
N THR A 43 28.67 18.28 36.54
CA THR A 43 27.88 18.99 37.56
C THR A 43 26.84 18.12 38.27
N ILE A 44 26.72 16.84 37.91
CA ILE A 44 25.67 15.94 38.42
C ILE A 44 25.94 15.50 39.88
N GLY A 45 27.20 15.25 40.26
CA GLY A 45 27.53 14.79 41.61
C GLY A 45 27.15 15.81 42.71
N LEU A 46 27.26 17.10 42.41
CA LEU A 46 26.85 18.18 43.31
C LEU A 46 25.33 18.20 43.53
N LEU A 47 24.56 17.98 42.47
CA LEU A 47 23.09 17.93 42.54
C LEU A 47 22.60 16.64 43.22
N GLU A 48 23.34 15.54 43.05
CA GLU A 48 23.12 14.25 43.71
C GLU A 48 23.26 14.39 45.22
N GLU A 49 24.40 14.89 45.69
CA GLU A 49 24.65 15.11 47.12
C GLU A 49 23.61 16.05 47.72
N LYS A 50 23.29 17.14 47.02
CA LYS A 50 22.29 18.11 47.48
C LYS A 50 20.89 17.52 47.58
N MET A 51 20.47 16.71 46.60
CA MET A 51 19.15 16.05 46.63
C MET A 51 19.09 15.00 47.74
N VAL A 52 20.13 14.17 47.88
CA VAL A 52 20.18 13.11 48.89
C VAL A 52 20.20 13.70 50.30
N GLN A 53 21.02 14.73 50.57
CA GLN A 53 21.06 15.40 51.87
C GLN A 53 19.71 16.06 52.21
N ALA A 54 19.08 16.73 51.25
CA ALA A 54 17.77 17.34 51.46
C ALA A 54 16.67 16.31 51.76
N MET A 55 16.72 15.13 51.15
CA MET A 55 15.81 14.03 51.46
C MET A 55 16.12 13.41 52.84
N VAL A 56 17.39 13.17 53.18
CA VAL A 56 17.76 12.62 54.50
C VAL A 56 17.36 13.55 55.64
N ALA A 57 17.55 14.87 55.47
CA ALA A 57 17.11 15.88 56.44
C ALA A 57 15.59 15.86 56.71
N ARG A 58 14.81 15.30 55.78
CA ARG A 58 13.35 15.16 55.88
C ARG A 58 12.89 13.79 56.39
N GLY A 59 13.81 12.93 56.81
CA GLY A 59 13.52 11.63 57.39
C GLY A 59 13.46 10.47 56.38
N TYR A 60 13.90 10.67 55.14
CA TYR A 60 14.07 9.57 54.20
C TYR A 60 15.37 8.80 54.48
N GLU A 61 15.31 7.47 54.37
CA GLU A 61 16.51 6.64 54.44
C GLU A 61 17.49 7.00 53.31
N ARG A 62 18.79 7.07 53.62
CA ARG A 62 19.82 7.48 52.66
C ARG A 62 19.85 6.60 51.42
N ASP A 63 19.70 5.28 51.61
CA ASP A 63 19.66 4.31 50.51
C ASP A 63 18.44 4.52 49.60
N PHE A 64 17.29 4.89 50.17
CA PHE A 64 16.09 5.22 49.39
C PHE A 64 16.29 6.50 48.58
N ALA A 65 16.86 7.55 49.18
CA ALA A 65 17.16 8.81 48.49
C ALA A 65 18.14 8.60 47.33
N GLN A 66 19.18 7.78 47.55
CA GLN A 66 20.17 7.44 46.54
C GLN A 66 19.56 6.66 45.35
N ARG A 67 18.69 5.68 45.64
CA ARG A 67 17.95 4.94 44.60
C ARG A 67 17.02 5.87 43.80
N CYS A 68 16.35 6.80 44.48
CA CYS A 68 15.47 7.78 43.83
C CYS A 68 16.26 8.67 42.85
N PHE A 69 17.42 9.19 43.26
CA PHE A 69 18.29 9.97 42.38
C PHE A 69 18.82 9.13 41.21
N ASN A 70 19.25 7.89 41.45
CA ASN A 70 19.70 6.99 40.39
C ASN A 70 18.59 6.70 39.36
N GLN A 71 17.33 6.64 39.79
CA GLN A 71 16.20 6.51 38.88
C GLN A 71 16.05 7.76 38.02
N ILE A 72 16.12 8.96 38.61
CA ILE A 72 16.15 10.25 37.89
C ILE A 72 17.32 10.33 36.91
N LYS A 73 18.49 9.82 37.29
CA LYS A 73 19.68 9.76 36.43
C LYS A 73 19.44 8.92 35.18
N GLY A 74 18.82 7.75 35.31
CA GLY A 74 18.41 6.92 34.18
C GLY A 74 17.37 7.58 33.26
N PHE A 75 16.56 8.51 33.78
CA PHE A 75 15.61 9.28 32.98
C PHE A 75 16.24 10.36 32.10
N GLY A 76 17.45 10.84 32.38
CA GLY A 76 18.13 11.81 31.53
C GLY A 76 18.33 11.32 30.09
N GLU A 77 18.40 10.00 29.89
CA GLU A 77 18.59 9.37 28.59
C GLU A 77 17.29 9.09 27.81
N TYR A 78 16.14 8.96 28.51
CA TYR A 78 14.86 8.50 27.92
C TYR A 78 13.66 9.41 28.22
N GLY A 79 13.83 10.47 29.02
CA GLY A 79 12.75 11.34 29.48
C GLY A 79 12.17 12.20 28.36
N PHE A 80 10.87 12.06 28.13
CA PHE A 80 10.15 12.75 27.05
C PHE A 80 9.37 13.96 27.59
N PRO A 81 9.25 15.08 26.86
CA PRO A 81 8.41 16.21 27.29
C PRO A 81 6.92 15.85 27.29
N GLU A 82 6.22 16.05 28.41
CA GLU A 82 4.79 15.70 28.54
C GLU A 82 3.92 16.48 27.55
N SER A 83 4.19 17.79 27.37
CA SER A 83 3.43 18.65 26.47
C SER A 83 3.51 18.20 25.01
N HIS A 84 4.71 17.78 24.57
CA HIS A 84 4.93 17.25 23.23
C HIS A 84 4.28 15.87 23.07
N ALA A 85 4.38 14.98 24.07
CA ALA A 85 3.69 13.69 24.03
C ALA A 85 2.17 13.87 23.94
N ALA A 86 1.61 14.79 24.73
CA ALA A 86 0.17 15.03 24.78
C ALA A 86 -0.37 15.58 23.44
N SER A 87 0.33 16.48 22.78
CA SER A 87 -0.11 17.03 21.48
C SER A 87 -0.14 15.96 20.39
N PHE A 88 0.89 15.10 20.30
CA PHE A 88 0.90 13.98 19.37
C PHE A 88 -0.12 12.90 19.74
N ALA A 89 -0.28 12.59 21.02
CA ALA A 89 -1.28 11.63 21.50
C ALA A 89 -2.71 12.08 21.13
N HIS A 90 -2.99 13.38 21.17
CA HIS A 90 -4.27 13.91 20.73
C HIS A 90 -4.53 13.64 19.23
N LEU A 91 -3.53 13.83 18.38
CA LEU A 91 -3.64 13.49 16.94
C LEU A 91 -3.89 11.99 16.74
N VAL A 92 -3.13 11.13 17.43
CA VAL A 92 -3.29 9.67 17.36
C VAL A 92 -4.69 9.26 17.82
N TYR A 93 -5.19 9.86 18.90
CA TYR A 93 -6.54 9.59 19.41
C TYR A 93 -7.61 9.99 18.39
N VAL A 94 -7.53 11.19 17.83
CA VAL A 94 -8.47 11.66 16.80
C VAL A 94 -8.43 10.76 15.56
N SER A 95 -7.25 10.40 15.06
CA SER A 95 -7.12 9.48 13.93
C SER A 95 -7.68 8.09 14.24
N SER A 96 -7.41 7.56 15.44
CA SER A 96 -7.93 6.24 15.86
C SER A 96 -9.45 6.26 16.02
N TRP A 97 -10.01 7.38 16.53
CA TRP A 97 -11.44 7.59 16.64
C TRP A 97 -12.10 7.63 15.25
N LEU A 98 -11.51 8.35 14.29
CA LEU A 98 -11.97 8.37 12.90
C LEU A 98 -11.89 6.98 12.25
N LYS A 99 -10.79 6.23 12.47
CA LYS A 99 -10.65 4.86 11.97
C LYS A 99 -11.72 3.92 12.55
N CYS A 100 -12.02 4.07 13.84
CA CYS A 100 -13.01 3.25 14.54
C CYS A 100 -14.45 3.55 14.10
N HIS A 101 -14.82 4.83 13.99
CA HIS A 101 -16.20 5.25 13.77
C HIS A 101 -16.54 5.56 12.31
N TYR A 102 -15.56 5.99 11.51
CA TYR A 102 -15.73 6.40 10.11
C TYR A 102 -14.60 5.82 9.21
N PRO A 103 -14.43 4.50 9.16
CA PRO A 103 -13.32 3.86 8.43
C PRO A 103 -13.31 4.24 6.94
N ALA A 104 -14.48 4.39 6.31
CA ALA A 104 -14.58 4.80 4.90
C ALA A 104 -14.03 6.21 4.66
N ALA A 105 -14.43 7.18 5.50
CA ALA A 105 -13.96 8.56 5.41
C ALA A 105 -12.47 8.67 5.73
N PHE A 106 -12.00 7.92 6.72
CA PHE A 106 -10.58 7.85 7.07
C PHE A 106 -9.75 7.31 5.90
N ALA A 107 -10.14 6.18 5.31
CA ALA A 107 -9.47 5.60 4.15
C ALA A 107 -9.50 6.54 2.94
N CYS A 108 -10.64 7.18 2.66
CA CYS A 108 -10.80 8.17 1.59
C CYS A 108 -9.81 9.32 1.74
N ALA A 109 -9.75 9.93 2.94
CA ALA A 109 -8.84 11.03 3.24
C ALA A 109 -7.36 10.60 3.10
N LEU A 110 -7.01 9.40 3.55
CA LEU A 110 -5.66 8.87 3.40
C LEU A 110 -5.29 8.63 1.92
N LEU A 111 -6.21 8.13 1.11
CA LEU A 111 -5.98 7.93 -0.33
C LEU A 111 -5.80 9.26 -1.06
N ASN A 112 -6.58 10.27 -0.71
CA ASN A 112 -6.50 11.60 -1.35
C ASN A 112 -5.28 12.41 -0.87
N SER A 113 -4.70 12.05 0.29
CA SER A 113 -3.49 12.67 0.82
C SER A 113 -2.20 12.04 0.30
N GLN A 114 -2.28 11.04 -0.59
CA GLN A 114 -1.10 10.44 -1.22
C GLN A 114 -0.38 11.44 -2.15
N PRO A 115 0.96 11.38 -2.26
CA PRO A 115 1.84 10.36 -1.69
C PRO A 115 2.18 10.59 -0.20
N MET A 116 1.91 9.60 0.66
CA MET A 116 2.36 9.58 2.06
C MET A 116 3.40 8.49 2.28
N GLY A 117 4.43 8.75 3.09
CA GLY A 117 5.65 7.93 3.16
C GLY A 117 5.51 6.47 3.60
N PHE A 118 4.45 6.10 4.32
CA PHE A 118 4.38 4.79 4.99
C PHE A 118 3.46 3.77 4.31
N TYR A 119 2.15 4.03 4.17
CA TYR A 119 1.18 3.07 3.64
C TYR A 119 0.90 3.24 2.15
N ALA A 120 0.90 2.13 1.40
CA ALA A 120 0.53 2.09 -0.01
C ALA A 120 -1.00 2.06 -0.21
N PRO A 121 -1.54 2.56 -1.34
CA PRO A 121 -2.97 2.56 -1.62
C PRO A 121 -3.66 1.19 -1.46
N ALA A 122 -3.01 0.11 -1.93
CA ALA A 122 -3.52 -1.25 -1.80
C ALA A 122 -3.77 -1.66 -0.33
N GLN A 123 -2.86 -1.27 0.59
CA GLN A 123 -2.96 -1.58 2.01
C GLN A 123 -4.07 -0.78 2.69
N ILE A 124 -4.25 0.49 2.31
CA ILE A 124 -5.33 1.35 2.82
C ILE A 124 -6.68 0.78 2.40
N VAL A 125 -6.81 0.38 1.13
CA VAL A 125 -8.03 -0.25 0.60
C VAL A 125 -8.31 -1.59 1.27
N ARG A 126 -7.28 -2.41 1.50
CA ARG A 126 -7.42 -3.67 2.21
C ARG A 126 -7.88 -3.46 3.66
N ASP A 127 -7.23 -2.57 4.40
CA ASP A 127 -7.61 -2.22 5.77
C ASP A 127 -9.06 -1.72 5.81
N ALA A 128 -9.49 -0.87 4.87
CA ALA A 128 -10.88 -0.43 4.77
C ALA A 128 -11.86 -1.61 4.59
N ARG A 129 -11.55 -2.57 3.71
CA ARG A 129 -12.36 -3.79 3.51
C ARG A 129 -12.41 -4.66 4.76
N GLU A 130 -11.30 -4.81 5.47
CA GLU A 130 -11.23 -5.55 6.74
C GLU A 130 -12.08 -4.86 7.85
N HIS A 131 -12.28 -3.53 7.75
CA HIS A 131 -13.20 -2.77 8.61
C HIS A 131 -14.65 -2.75 8.09
N GLY A 132 -14.99 -3.58 7.09
CA GLY A 132 -16.34 -3.71 6.56
C GLY A 132 -16.79 -2.61 5.59
N VAL A 133 -15.85 -1.81 5.06
CA VAL A 133 -16.14 -0.79 4.06
C VAL A 133 -16.25 -1.44 2.67
N GLU A 134 -17.37 -1.24 1.98
CA GLU A 134 -17.47 -1.55 0.55
C GLU A 134 -16.58 -0.58 -0.24
N VAL A 135 -15.70 -1.11 -1.08
CA VAL A 135 -14.82 -0.33 -1.95
C VAL A 135 -15.18 -0.64 -3.40
N ARG A 136 -15.43 0.41 -4.19
CA ARG A 136 -15.76 0.31 -5.60
C ARG A 136 -14.64 0.87 -6.47
N GLY A 137 -14.42 0.20 -7.60
CA GLY A 137 -13.38 0.54 -8.58
C GLY A 137 -13.59 1.91 -9.22
N VAL A 138 -12.58 2.37 -9.95
CA VAL A 138 -12.67 3.56 -10.78
C VAL A 138 -13.69 3.35 -11.91
N ASP A 139 -14.48 4.37 -12.23
CA ASP A 139 -15.46 4.29 -13.32
C ASP A 139 -15.76 5.67 -13.93
N VAL A 140 -15.87 5.76 -15.26
CA VAL A 140 -16.07 7.03 -15.99
C VAL A 140 -17.40 7.73 -15.66
N ASN A 141 -18.42 7.00 -15.22
CA ASN A 141 -19.72 7.56 -14.86
C ASN A 141 -19.86 7.90 -13.38
N HIS A 142 -18.98 7.36 -12.53
CA HIS A 142 -19.15 7.43 -11.07
C HIS A 142 -17.97 8.07 -10.34
N SER A 143 -16.75 7.93 -10.84
CA SER A 143 -15.56 8.47 -10.19
C SER A 143 -15.29 9.92 -10.59
N ASP A 144 -14.85 10.72 -9.62
CA ASP A 144 -14.21 12.02 -9.84
C ASP A 144 -12.68 11.85 -9.88
N TRP A 145 -11.95 12.97 -9.88
CA TRP A 145 -10.49 12.95 -9.73
C TRP A 145 -10.09 12.30 -8.39
N ASP A 146 -10.62 12.83 -7.30
CA ASP A 146 -10.39 12.33 -5.94
C ASP A 146 -11.29 11.13 -5.61
N CYS A 147 -10.88 10.35 -4.62
CA CYS A 147 -11.75 9.31 -4.05
C CYS A 147 -12.93 9.97 -3.35
N THR A 148 -14.11 9.39 -3.49
CA THR A 148 -15.37 9.95 -2.96
C THR A 148 -16.10 8.93 -2.09
N LEU A 149 -17.05 9.44 -1.30
CA LEU A 149 -17.92 8.62 -0.46
C LEU A 149 -19.31 8.60 -1.08
N GLU A 150 -19.80 7.42 -1.44
CA GLU A 150 -21.15 7.20 -1.91
C GLU A 150 -22.04 6.80 -0.72
N LEU A 151 -23.16 7.50 -0.53
CA LEU A 151 -24.12 7.16 0.52
C LEU A 151 -24.90 5.90 0.12
N MET A 152 -24.74 4.80 0.87
CA MET A 152 -25.76 3.75 0.85
C MET A 152 -26.95 4.20 1.68
N ASN A 153 -28.16 3.96 1.16
CA ASN A 153 -29.48 4.21 1.75
C ASN A 153 -29.48 4.80 3.17
N ALA A 154 -30.02 6.02 3.27
CA ALA A 154 -30.10 6.83 4.49
C ALA A 154 -30.77 6.15 5.72
N SER A 155 -31.32 4.95 5.56
CA SER A 155 -31.98 4.16 6.60
C SER A 155 -31.02 3.42 7.55
N CYS A 156 -29.74 3.19 7.20
CA CYS A 156 -28.81 2.44 8.05
C CYS A 156 -27.69 3.28 8.71
N GLY A 157 -27.71 4.60 8.52
CA GLY A 157 -26.96 5.58 9.33
C GLY A 157 -25.42 5.49 9.38
N LYS A 158 -24.74 4.51 8.77
CA LYS A 158 -23.30 4.29 9.05
C LYS A 158 -22.38 3.81 7.94
N LEU A 159 -22.83 3.46 6.75
CA LEU A 159 -21.93 2.84 5.75
C LEU A 159 -21.86 3.67 4.47
N ALA A 160 -20.93 4.63 4.46
CA ALA A 160 -20.47 5.24 3.22
C ALA A 160 -19.63 4.21 2.45
N THR A 161 -19.96 3.99 1.18
CA THR A 161 -19.16 3.19 0.25
C THR A 161 -18.02 4.04 -0.27
N LEU A 162 -16.80 3.50 -0.28
CA LEU A 162 -15.63 4.19 -0.82
C LEU A 162 -15.55 3.99 -2.33
N ARG A 163 -15.61 5.06 -3.11
CA ARG A 163 -15.33 5.06 -4.55
C ARG A 163 -13.90 5.49 -4.79
N LEU A 164 -13.14 4.67 -5.52
CA LEU A 164 -11.79 5.06 -5.96
C LEU A 164 -11.88 6.20 -6.99
N GLY A 165 -11.05 7.22 -6.79
CA GLY A 165 -10.89 8.34 -7.71
C GLY A 165 -9.99 7.98 -8.90
N LEU A 166 -10.20 8.66 -10.02
CA LEU A 166 -9.44 8.47 -11.25
C LEU A 166 -7.95 8.81 -11.09
N ARG A 167 -7.59 9.60 -10.07
CA ARG A 167 -6.19 9.89 -9.71
C ARG A 167 -5.34 8.66 -9.37
N GLN A 168 -5.97 7.52 -9.06
CA GLN A 168 -5.25 6.27 -8.78
C GLN A 168 -4.69 5.62 -10.06
N ILE A 169 -5.18 6.00 -11.24
CA ILE A 169 -4.73 5.47 -12.52
C ILE A 169 -3.37 6.09 -12.86
N ASP A 170 -2.35 5.24 -13.05
CA ASP A 170 -1.00 5.68 -13.36
C ASP A 170 -0.92 6.44 -14.69
N GLY A 171 -0.29 7.61 -14.67
CA GLY A 171 -0.12 8.48 -15.84
C GLY A 171 -1.37 9.20 -16.33
N LEU A 172 -2.49 9.19 -15.59
CA LEU A 172 -3.65 10.00 -15.90
C LEU A 172 -3.43 11.46 -15.48
N ARG A 173 -3.88 12.42 -16.30
CA ARG A 173 -3.73 13.85 -16.02
C ARG A 173 -5.02 14.44 -15.48
N GLN A 174 -4.90 15.32 -14.48
CA GLN A 174 -6.05 15.92 -13.82
C GLN A 174 -6.90 16.77 -14.76
N ASP A 175 -6.26 17.59 -15.61
CA ASP A 175 -6.93 18.46 -16.58
C ASP A 175 -7.83 17.68 -17.57
N GLU A 176 -7.41 16.47 -17.96
CA GLU A 176 -8.19 15.58 -18.81
C GLU A 176 -9.39 14.99 -18.07
N VAL A 177 -9.22 14.62 -16.80
CA VAL A 177 -10.32 14.13 -15.96
C VAL A 177 -11.33 15.24 -15.68
N ASP A 178 -10.88 16.47 -15.46
CA ASP A 178 -11.76 17.62 -15.23
C ASP A 178 -12.68 17.87 -16.44
N LYS A 179 -12.19 17.70 -17.68
CA LYS A 179 -13.02 17.77 -18.89
C LYS A 179 -14.09 16.66 -18.90
N LEU A 180 -13.73 15.44 -18.53
CA LEU A 180 -14.66 14.32 -18.43
C LEU A 180 -15.75 14.60 -17.38
N VAL A 181 -15.35 15.07 -16.20
CA VAL A 181 -16.29 15.39 -15.11
C VAL A 181 -17.20 16.55 -15.51
N ALA A 182 -16.68 17.60 -16.15
CA ALA A 182 -17.47 18.71 -16.66
C ALA A 182 -18.49 18.26 -17.70
N ALA A 183 -18.09 17.42 -18.66
CA ALA A 183 -18.98 16.87 -19.67
C ALA A 183 -20.09 15.99 -19.05
N ARG A 184 -19.77 15.23 -18.00
CA ARG A 184 -20.73 14.44 -17.23
C ARG A 184 -21.71 15.31 -16.45
N ALA A 185 -21.25 16.41 -15.85
CA ALA A 185 -22.09 17.33 -15.09
C ALA A 185 -23.16 18.01 -15.98
N VAL A 186 -22.81 18.35 -17.23
CA VAL A 186 -23.73 19.01 -18.16
C VAL A 186 -24.71 18.02 -18.81
N GLY A 187 -24.21 16.87 -19.30
CA GLY A 187 -25.02 15.94 -20.10
C GLY A 187 -25.48 14.66 -19.38
N GLY A 188 -25.21 14.53 -18.08
CA GLY A 188 -25.50 13.31 -17.31
C GLY A 188 -24.52 12.17 -17.61
N LYS A 189 -24.92 10.93 -17.24
CA LYS A 189 -24.12 9.72 -17.49
C LYS A 189 -23.88 9.49 -18.98
N PHE A 190 -22.70 8.97 -19.30
CA PHE A 190 -22.35 8.50 -20.64
C PHE A 190 -23.05 7.18 -20.93
N ARG A 191 -23.50 7.01 -22.17
CA ARG A 191 -24.21 5.81 -22.62
C ARG A 191 -23.28 4.76 -23.21
N ASP A 192 -22.29 5.22 -23.95
CA ASP A 192 -21.28 4.41 -24.64
C ASP A 192 -19.97 5.21 -24.75
N VAL A 193 -18.92 4.55 -25.26
CA VAL A 193 -17.59 5.16 -25.34
C VAL A 193 -17.53 6.28 -26.40
N HIS A 194 -18.37 6.24 -27.43
CA HIS A 194 -18.46 7.28 -28.47
C HIS A 194 -19.13 8.57 -27.94
N ASP A 195 -20.16 8.44 -27.09
CA ASP A 195 -20.80 9.54 -26.39
C ASP A 195 -19.80 10.25 -25.48
N LEU A 196 -19.00 9.47 -24.72
CA LEU A 196 -17.90 10.02 -23.92
C LEU A 196 -16.91 10.80 -24.79
N LYS A 197 -16.50 10.24 -25.95
CA LYS A 197 -15.54 10.91 -26.86
C LYS A 197 -16.08 12.23 -27.40
N ARG A 198 -17.32 12.22 -27.88
CA ARG A 198 -17.99 13.41 -28.44
C ARG A 198 -18.11 14.54 -27.41
N ARG A 199 -18.43 14.19 -26.16
CA ARG A 199 -18.74 15.15 -25.09
C ARG A 199 -17.52 15.62 -24.31
N ALA A 200 -16.63 14.71 -23.91
CA ALA A 200 -15.52 15.02 -23.01
C ALA A 200 -14.28 15.58 -23.73
N ARG A 201 -14.11 15.30 -25.03
CA ARG A 201 -12.95 15.77 -25.83
C ARG A 201 -11.59 15.52 -25.16
N ILE A 202 -11.47 14.39 -24.48
CA ILE A 202 -10.22 13.90 -23.88
C ILE A 202 -9.36 13.22 -24.95
N SER A 203 -8.05 13.18 -24.72
CA SER A 203 -7.08 12.58 -25.64
C SER A 203 -7.26 11.07 -25.77
N GLN A 204 -6.87 10.51 -26.93
CA GLN A 204 -6.84 9.07 -27.17
C GLN A 204 -6.03 8.32 -26.11
N ALA A 205 -4.91 8.90 -25.68
CA ALA A 205 -4.06 8.33 -24.64
C ALA A 205 -4.75 8.30 -23.25
N THR A 206 -5.68 9.22 -22.98
CA THR A 206 -6.52 9.21 -21.77
C THR A 206 -7.52 8.05 -21.84
N PHE A 207 -8.19 7.87 -22.98
CA PHE A 207 -9.10 6.75 -23.22
C PHE A 207 -8.42 5.39 -23.03
N GLU A 208 -7.24 5.20 -23.63
CA GLU A 208 -6.49 3.95 -23.52
C GLU A 208 -6.14 3.62 -22.06
N ARG A 209 -5.80 4.64 -21.26
CA ARG A 209 -5.52 4.46 -19.82
C ARG A 209 -6.77 4.13 -19.02
N LEU A 210 -7.89 4.78 -19.29
CA LEU A 210 -9.19 4.49 -18.66
C LEU A 210 -9.63 3.05 -18.98
N ALA A 211 -9.45 2.61 -20.22
CA ALA A 211 -9.78 1.25 -20.66
C ALA A 211 -8.86 0.22 -20.02
N ALA A 212 -7.54 0.47 -20.01
CA ALA A 212 -6.59 -0.39 -19.31
C ALA A 212 -6.90 -0.47 -17.80
N ALA A 213 -7.41 0.60 -17.19
CA ALA A 213 -7.79 0.63 -15.78
C ALA A 213 -9.16 0.02 -15.46
N ASP A 214 -9.86 -0.58 -16.44
CA ASP A 214 -11.20 -1.19 -16.26
C ASP A 214 -12.28 -0.18 -15.83
N ALA A 215 -12.16 1.09 -16.27
CA ALA A 215 -13.05 2.18 -15.86
C ALA A 215 -14.36 2.29 -16.66
N PHE A 216 -14.65 1.34 -17.56
CA PHE A 216 -15.81 1.36 -18.47
C PHE A 216 -16.91 0.37 -18.10
N ARG A 217 -16.86 -0.20 -16.89
CA ARG A 217 -17.84 -1.19 -16.42
C ARG A 217 -19.28 -0.68 -16.44
N SER A 218 -19.51 0.59 -16.11
CA SER A 218 -20.85 1.19 -16.16
C SER A 218 -21.42 1.32 -17.57
N LEU A 219 -20.59 1.22 -18.61
CA LEU A 219 -21.00 1.21 -20.02
C LEU A 219 -21.24 -0.23 -20.53
N GLY A 220 -21.03 -1.25 -19.69
CA GLY A 220 -21.19 -2.66 -20.08
C GLY A 220 -19.96 -3.26 -20.75
N HIS A 221 -18.84 -2.54 -20.84
CA HIS A 221 -17.62 -3.04 -21.45
C HIS A 221 -16.68 -3.64 -20.41
N ASP A 222 -16.28 -4.88 -20.64
CA ASP A 222 -15.12 -5.47 -19.98
C ASP A 222 -13.82 -4.81 -20.48
N ARG A 223 -12.72 -4.90 -19.72
CA ARG A 223 -11.43 -4.30 -20.07
C ARG A 223 -10.99 -4.58 -21.51
N ARG A 224 -11.12 -5.84 -21.98
CA ARG A 224 -10.70 -6.20 -23.34
C ARG A 224 -11.57 -5.56 -24.41
N GLN A 225 -12.89 -5.52 -24.18
CA GLN A 225 -13.86 -4.88 -25.06
C GLN A 225 -13.64 -3.37 -25.10
N ALA A 226 -13.46 -2.73 -23.94
CA ALA A 226 -13.20 -1.30 -23.86
C ALA A 226 -11.90 -0.90 -24.58
N LEU A 227 -10.84 -1.69 -24.44
CA LEU A 227 -9.58 -1.45 -25.17
C LEU A 227 -9.74 -1.63 -26.69
N TRP A 228 -10.53 -2.62 -27.12
CA TRP A 228 -10.84 -2.84 -28.53
C TRP A 228 -11.58 -1.63 -29.12
N GLU A 229 -12.67 -1.22 -28.47
CA GLU A 229 -13.49 -0.09 -28.90
C GLU A 229 -12.69 1.21 -28.93
N VAL A 230 -11.91 1.49 -27.88
CA VAL A 230 -11.04 2.68 -27.84
C VAL A 230 -10.06 2.68 -28.99
N LYS A 231 -9.43 1.54 -29.31
CA LYS A 231 -8.47 1.44 -30.41
C LYS A 231 -9.11 1.52 -31.80
N GLY A 232 -10.34 1.04 -31.93
CA GLY A 232 -11.14 1.16 -33.16
C GLY A 232 -11.67 2.57 -33.41
N MET A 233 -11.56 3.50 -32.45
CA MET A 233 -12.10 4.85 -32.67
C MET A 233 -11.30 5.63 -33.71
N ALA A 234 -11.98 6.06 -34.77
CA ALA A 234 -11.48 7.07 -35.69
C ALA A 234 -10.92 8.31 -34.96
N PRO A 235 -9.86 8.96 -35.46
CA PRO A 235 -9.39 10.25 -34.92
C PRO A 235 -10.54 11.25 -34.76
N ALA A 236 -10.48 12.10 -33.73
CA ALA A 236 -11.58 13.02 -33.40
C ALA A 236 -11.91 14.02 -34.53
N ASP A 237 -10.98 14.26 -35.43
CA ASP A 237 -11.15 15.15 -36.57
C ASP A 237 -11.30 14.33 -37.85
N ALA A 238 -12.47 14.45 -38.48
CA ALA A 238 -12.68 13.99 -39.86
C ALA A 238 -11.62 14.62 -40.76
N LEU A 239 -11.00 13.83 -41.64
CA LEU A 239 -10.01 14.37 -42.56
C LEU A 239 -10.67 15.46 -43.44
N PRO A 240 -9.95 16.56 -43.80
CA PRO A 240 -10.54 17.71 -44.50
C PRO A 240 -11.30 17.35 -45.78
N LEU A 241 -10.94 16.24 -46.42
CA LEU A 241 -11.58 15.72 -47.62
C LEU A 241 -13.02 15.20 -47.38
N PHE A 242 -13.32 14.72 -46.17
CA PHE A 242 -14.61 14.10 -45.82
C PHE A 242 -15.47 14.95 -44.88
N ALA A 243 -14.97 16.13 -44.46
CA ALA A 243 -15.69 17.05 -43.58
C ALA A 243 -17.08 17.50 -44.10
N TRP A 244 -17.35 17.34 -45.40
CA TRP A 244 -18.62 17.67 -46.06
C TRP A 244 -19.53 16.46 -46.33
N SER A 245 -19.04 15.25 -46.08
CA SER A 245 -19.81 14.02 -46.26
C SER A 245 -20.57 13.72 -44.96
N THR A 246 -21.90 13.68 -45.04
CA THR A 246 -22.76 13.17 -43.96
C THR A 246 -22.79 11.64 -43.92
N ALA A 247 -22.09 10.97 -44.84
CA ALA A 247 -21.92 9.53 -44.83
C ALA A 247 -21.03 9.13 -43.66
N LYS A 248 -21.40 8.05 -42.96
CA LYS A 248 -20.50 7.37 -42.03
C LYS A 248 -19.21 7.02 -42.80
N GLU A 249 -18.07 7.52 -42.33
CA GLU A 249 -16.75 7.24 -42.93
C GLU A 249 -16.42 5.73 -42.86
N GLU A 250 -16.98 5.03 -41.87
CA GLU A 250 -16.78 3.60 -41.61
C GLU A 250 -18.07 2.81 -41.85
N GLY A 251 -17.96 1.68 -42.55
CA GLY A 251 -19.06 0.73 -42.73
C GLY A 251 -19.52 0.12 -41.39
N ALA A 252 -20.56 -0.72 -41.43
CA ALA A 252 -20.90 -1.51 -40.26
C ALA A 252 -19.76 -2.50 -39.98
N GLU A 253 -19.00 -2.26 -38.90
CA GLU A 253 -18.01 -3.24 -38.45
C GLU A 253 -18.74 -4.53 -38.03
N PRO A 254 -18.21 -5.70 -38.42
CA PRO A 254 -18.74 -6.97 -37.95
C PRO A 254 -18.60 -7.07 -36.44
N GLU A 255 -19.59 -7.64 -35.76
CA GLU A 255 -19.47 -7.94 -34.33
C GLU A 255 -18.31 -8.91 -34.10
N VAL A 256 -17.28 -8.46 -33.37
CA VAL A 256 -16.13 -9.29 -33.01
C VAL A 256 -16.35 -9.86 -31.62
N ALA A 257 -16.56 -11.18 -31.55
CA ALA A 257 -16.56 -11.90 -30.28
C ALA A 257 -15.13 -12.05 -29.75
N LEU A 258 -14.72 -11.16 -28.84
CA LEU A 258 -13.42 -11.25 -28.18
C LEU A 258 -13.42 -12.36 -27.13
N PRO A 259 -12.31 -13.11 -26.95
CA PRO A 259 -12.21 -14.06 -25.86
C PRO A 259 -12.40 -13.36 -24.51
N GLU A 260 -12.98 -14.04 -23.54
CA GLU A 260 -13.07 -13.51 -22.18
C GLU A 260 -11.68 -13.38 -21.54
N MET A 261 -11.49 -12.33 -20.73
CA MET A 261 -10.25 -12.14 -19.99
C MET A 261 -10.31 -12.95 -18.68
N PRO A 262 -9.35 -13.86 -18.42
CA PRO A 262 -9.32 -14.61 -17.17
C PRO A 262 -9.06 -13.67 -15.97
N LEU A 263 -9.49 -14.10 -14.78
CA LEU A 263 -9.38 -13.29 -13.57
C LEU A 263 -7.92 -12.95 -13.21
N SER A 264 -6.98 -13.88 -13.42
CA SER A 264 -5.56 -13.68 -13.19
C SER A 264 -4.99 -12.56 -14.08
N GLU A 265 -5.37 -12.54 -15.36
CA GLU A 265 -5.02 -11.44 -16.30
C GLU A 265 -5.66 -10.11 -15.85
N HIS A 266 -6.90 -10.12 -15.35
CA HIS A 266 -7.50 -8.92 -14.78
C HIS A 266 -6.68 -8.35 -13.61
N VAL A 267 -6.31 -9.20 -12.66
CA VAL A 267 -5.56 -8.79 -11.46
C VAL A 267 -4.19 -8.25 -11.86
N VAL A 268 -3.47 -8.91 -12.77
CA VAL A 268 -2.19 -8.43 -13.28
C VAL A 268 -2.31 -7.04 -13.88
N ASN A 269 -3.33 -6.81 -14.72
CA ASN A 269 -3.58 -5.50 -15.32
C ASN A 269 -3.97 -4.45 -14.27
N ASP A 270 -4.78 -4.80 -13.27
CA ASP A 270 -5.14 -3.89 -12.17
C ASP A 270 -3.90 -3.37 -11.42
N TYR A 271 -2.93 -4.25 -11.10
CA TYR A 271 -1.69 -3.82 -10.45
C TYR A 271 -0.79 -2.99 -11.37
N GLN A 272 -0.82 -3.22 -12.68
CA GLN A 272 -0.07 -2.40 -13.65
C GLN A 272 -0.66 -1.00 -13.80
N THR A 273 -1.99 -0.82 -13.65
CA THR A 273 -2.66 0.46 -13.89
C THR A 273 -3.01 1.23 -12.62
N LEU A 274 -3.46 0.54 -11.58
CA LEU A 274 -3.95 1.11 -10.31
C LEU A 274 -3.03 0.78 -9.12
N ARG A 275 -2.06 -0.13 -9.30
CA ARG A 275 -1.18 -0.66 -8.24
C ARG A 275 -1.92 -1.37 -7.10
N LEU A 276 -3.19 -1.70 -7.30
CA LEU A 276 -4.05 -2.47 -6.41
C LEU A 276 -5.12 -3.18 -7.24
N SER A 277 -5.66 -4.29 -6.73
CA SER A 277 -6.83 -4.95 -7.30
C SER A 277 -7.91 -5.13 -6.22
N LEU A 278 -9.17 -4.92 -6.61
CA LEU A 278 -10.33 -5.24 -5.78
C LEU A 278 -10.81 -6.69 -5.97
N LYS A 279 -10.36 -7.35 -7.04
CA LYS A 279 -10.85 -8.67 -7.48
C LYS A 279 -10.22 -9.81 -6.68
N ALA A 280 -8.90 -9.91 -6.71
CA ALA A 280 -8.14 -10.90 -5.95
C ALA A 280 -6.69 -10.45 -5.74
N HIS A 281 -5.98 -11.11 -4.82
CA HIS A 281 -4.56 -10.91 -4.61
C HIS A 281 -3.74 -11.86 -5.53
N PRO A 282 -2.56 -11.46 -6.04
CA PRO A 282 -1.78 -12.27 -6.98
C PRO A 282 -1.42 -13.67 -6.47
N LEU A 283 -1.15 -13.81 -5.16
CA LEU A 283 -0.82 -15.13 -4.56
C LEU A 283 -2.02 -16.09 -4.50
N HIS A 284 -3.25 -15.60 -4.67
CA HIS A 284 -4.43 -16.46 -4.70
C HIS A 284 -4.32 -17.51 -5.81
N PHE A 285 -3.87 -17.11 -7.01
CA PHE A 285 -3.71 -18.00 -8.16
C PHE A 285 -2.49 -18.92 -8.04
N LEU A 286 -1.47 -18.51 -7.27
CA LEU A 286 -0.27 -19.31 -7.04
C LEU A 286 -0.41 -20.23 -5.82
N ARG A 287 -1.54 -20.19 -5.11
CA ARG A 287 -1.68 -20.82 -3.80
C ARG A 287 -1.52 -22.34 -3.85
N ASP A 288 -2.08 -22.99 -4.86
CA ASP A 288 -2.01 -24.46 -4.99
C ASP A 288 -0.57 -24.93 -5.26
N ASP A 289 0.16 -24.24 -6.13
CA ASP A 289 1.58 -24.51 -6.39
C ASP A 289 2.45 -24.26 -5.14
N LEU A 290 2.18 -23.18 -4.41
CA LEU A 290 2.87 -22.87 -3.15
C LEU A 290 2.58 -23.94 -2.08
N ALA A 291 1.33 -24.41 -1.98
CA ALA A 291 0.93 -25.46 -1.05
C ALA A 291 1.59 -26.80 -1.39
N ALA A 292 1.73 -27.13 -2.68
CA ALA A 292 2.47 -28.31 -3.15
C ALA A 292 3.95 -28.27 -2.69
N GLU A 293 4.56 -27.09 -2.64
CA GLU A 293 5.90 -26.89 -2.08
C GLU A 293 5.92 -26.81 -0.53
N ARG A 294 4.79 -27.03 0.17
CA ARG A 294 4.67 -26.88 1.64
C ARG A 294 4.98 -25.45 2.13
N ILE A 295 4.63 -24.44 1.32
CA ILE A 295 4.74 -23.03 1.68
C ILE A 295 3.38 -22.58 2.25
N VAL A 296 3.41 -22.05 3.48
CA VAL A 296 2.19 -21.69 4.22
C VAL A 296 1.73 -20.26 3.92
N SER A 297 0.46 -19.97 4.24
CA SER A 297 -0.11 -18.61 4.20
C SER A 297 0.21 -17.80 5.45
N CYS A 298 0.07 -16.48 5.37
CA CYS A 298 0.22 -15.58 6.50
C CYS A 298 -0.76 -15.91 7.64
N ALA A 299 -2.00 -16.29 7.32
CA ALA A 299 -2.99 -16.67 8.32
C ALA A 299 -2.59 -17.92 9.11
N ALA A 300 -1.91 -18.88 8.49
CA ALA A 300 -1.47 -20.11 9.15
C ALA A 300 -0.47 -19.84 10.29
N LEU A 301 0.28 -18.74 10.23
CA LEU A 301 1.25 -18.38 11.27
C LEU A 301 0.64 -18.26 12.67
N ARG A 302 -0.62 -17.82 12.78
CA ARG A 302 -1.30 -17.60 14.07
C ARG A 302 -1.46 -18.90 14.87
N GLY A 303 -1.57 -20.04 14.19
CA GLY A 303 -1.72 -21.37 14.80
C GLY A 303 -0.40 -22.09 15.09
N MET A 304 0.74 -21.55 14.66
CA MET A 304 2.04 -22.20 14.80
C MET A 304 2.69 -21.90 16.16
N ARG A 305 3.51 -22.83 16.63
CA ARG A 305 4.25 -22.73 17.91
C ARG A 305 5.47 -21.83 17.77
N ASP A 306 5.86 -21.20 18.88
CA ASP A 306 7.12 -20.46 18.95
C ASP A 306 8.32 -21.39 18.66
N GLY A 307 9.31 -20.87 17.94
CA GLY A 307 10.49 -21.63 17.49
C GLY A 307 10.26 -22.60 16.34
N ALA A 308 9.01 -22.82 15.90
CA ALA A 308 8.70 -23.72 14.79
C ALA A 308 9.34 -23.22 13.48
N PHE A 309 9.80 -24.17 12.66
CA PHE A 309 10.30 -23.86 11.32
C PHE A 309 9.13 -23.63 10.35
N VAL A 310 9.24 -22.61 9.50
CA VAL A 310 8.19 -22.21 8.56
C VAL A 310 8.78 -21.78 7.22
N ARG A 311 8.06 -22.05 6.13
CA ARG A 311 8.30 -21.50 4.79
C ARG A 311 7.09 -20.67 4.39
N LEU A 312 7.26 -19.39 4.10
CA LEU A 312 6.18 -18.47 3.75
C LEU A 312 6.53 -17.71 2.47
N ALA A 313 5.57 -17.60 1.55
CA ALA A 313 5.67 -16.76 0.37
C ALA A 313 4.83 -15.50 0.56
N GLY A 314 5.34 -14.37 0.10
CA GLY A 314 4.58 -13.13 0.06
C GLY A 314 5.19 -12.08 -0.86
N VAL A 315 4.33 -11.18 -1.33
CA VAL A 315 4.74 -9.97 -2.03
C VAL A 315 5.41 -9.03 -1.03
N VAL A 316 6.59 -8.52 -1.36
CA VAL A 316 7.31 -7.60 -0.48
C VAL A 316 6.66 -6.23 -0.53
N LEU A 317 6.21 -5.73 0.62
CA LEU A 317 5.58 -4.41 0.73
C LEU A 317 6.58 -3.32 1.13
N VAL A 318 7.29 -3.58 2.22
CA VAL A 318 8.14 -2.60 2.89
C VAL A 318 9.42 -3.27 3.33
N ARG A 319 10.54 -2.54 3.18
CA ARG A 319 11.85 -2.89 3.71
C ARG A 319 12.38 -1.73 4.54
N GLN A 320 12.61 -1.96 5.82
CA GLN A 320 13.12 -0.96 6.75
C GLN A 320 14.47 -1.38 7.31
N ARG A 321 15.39 -0.42 7.41
CA ARG A 321 16.70 -0.62 8.04
C ARG A 321 16.96 0.52 9.02
N PRO A 322 16.39 0.46 10.24
CA PRO A 322 16.57 1.52 11.23
C PRO A 322 18.05 1.69 11.58
N GLY A 323 18.55 2.92 11.61
CA GLY A 323 19.94 3.21 11.98
C GLY A 323 20.31 2.75 13.40
N SER A 324 19.32 2.62 14.30
CA SER A 324 19.45 2.13 15.67
C SER A 324 19.59 0.60 15.78
N ALA A 325 19.24 -0.16 14.76
CA ALA A 325 19.11 -1.62 14.82
C ALA A 325 20.39 -2.38 14.38
N LYS A 326 21.58 -1.75 14.46
CA LYS A 326 22.88 -2.36 14.08
C LYS A 326 22.86 -3.07 12.71
N GLY A 327 22.10 -2.53 11.75
CA GLY A 327 22.03 -3.05 10.38
C GLY A 327 21.02 -4.16 10.12
N VAL A 328 20.18 -4.54 11.10
CA VAL A 328 19.04 -5.46 10.90
C VAL A 328 18.02 -4.86 9.93
N VAL A 329 17.47 -5.70 9.06
CA VAL A 329 16.42 -5.33 8.11
C VAL A 329 15.10 -5.98 8.51
N PHE A 330 14.05 -5.17 8.59
CA PHE A 330 12.68 -5.62 8.77
C PHE A 330 11.99 -5.60 7.41
N MET A 331 11.36 -6.69 7.02
CA MET A 331 10.53 -6.74 5.82
C MET A 331 9.11 -7.15 6.17
N THR A 332 8.14 -6.55 5.50
CA THR A 332 6.73 -6.93 5.59
C THR A 332 6.32 -7.58 4.27
N LEU A 333 5.77 -8.78 4.37
CA LEU A 333 5.29 -9.59 3.26
C LEU A 333 3.77 -9.64 3.28
N GLU A 334 3.17 -9.68 2.10
CA GLU A 334 1.72 -9.78 1.92
C GLU A 334 1.33 -11.03 1.13
N ASP A 335 0.29 -11.70 1.60
CA ASP A 335 -0.47 -12.67 0.81
C ASP A 335 -1.97 -12.35 0.86
N GLU A 336 -2.78 -13.16 0.18
CA GLU A 336 -4.24 -13.01 0.12
C GLU A 336 -4.92 -13.12 1.50
N THR A 337 -4.24 -13.70 2.49
CA THR A 337 -4.78 -13.98 3.83
C THR A 337 -4.33 -12.97 4.88
N GLY A 338 -3.20 -12.30 4.68
CA GLY A 338 -2.68 -11.35 5.66
C GLY A 338 -1.34 -10.75 5.31
N VAL A 339 -0.77 -10.07 6.30
CA VAL A 339 0.61 -9.61 6.31
C VAL A 339 1.43 -10.40 7.31
N ALA A 340 2.71 -10.63 6.98
CA ALA A 340 3.68 -11.27 7.85
C ALA A 340 4.95 -10.42 7.94
N ASN A 341 5.52 -10.31 9.14
CA ASN A 341 6.76 -9.59 9.37
C ASN A 341 7.94 -10.55 9.46
N THR A 342 9.00 -10.28 8.72
CA THR A 342 10.25 -11.04 8.75
C THR A 342 11.43 -10.17 9.16
N VAL A 343 12.31 -10.73 9.97
CA VAL A 343 13.54 -10.09 10.47
C VAL A 343 14.73 -10.74 9.78
N VAL A 344 15.53 -9.92 9.11
CA VAL A 344 16.74 -10.34 8.39
C VAL A 344 17.96 -9.79 9.14
N TRP A 345 18.73 -10.69 9.75
CA TRP A 345 19.97 -10.35 10.44
C TRP A 345 21.08 -9.96 9.45
N PRO A 346 22.09 -9.17 9.87
CA PRO A 346 23.17 -8.70 8.99
C PRO A 346 23.87 -9.82 8.20
N ASN A 347 24.21 -10.93 8.86
CA ASN A 347 24.87 -12.07 8.19
C ASN A 347 24.00 -12.69 7.09
N THR A 348 22.68 -12.77 7.32
CA THR A 348 21.72 -13.28 6.34
C THR A 348 21.52 -12.27 5.20
N LEU A 349 21.49 -10.98 5.53
CA LEU A 349 21.41 -9.89 4.55
C LEU A 349 22.62 -9.88 3.62
N GLU A 350 23.83 -10.08 4.14
CA GLU A 350 25.04 -10.13 3.33
C GLU A 350 25.00 -11.29 2.33
N ARG A 351 24.55 -12.47 2.77
CA ARG A 351 24.42 -13.66 1.92
C ARG A 351 23.33 -13.50 0.85
N PHE A 352 22.18 -12.92 1.20
CA PHE A 352 21.01 -12.83 0.32
C PHE A 352 20.72 -11.40 -0.15
N ARG A 353 21.75 -10.54 -0.22
CA ARG A 353 21.59 -9.11 -0.52
C ARG A 353 20.80 -8.84 -1.79
N LYS A 354 21.11 -9.57 -2.87
CA LYS A 354 20.41 -9.42 -4.16
C LYS A 354 18.91 -9.72 -4.03
N VAL A 355 18.57 -10.81 -3.34
CA VAL A 355 17.19 -11.23 -3.11
C VAL A 355 16.46 -10.20 -2.26
N VAL A 356 17.05 -9.80 -1.13
CA VAL A 356 16.43 -8.80 -0.23
C VAL A 356 16.17 -7.48 -0.94
N MET A 357 17.06 -7.02 -1.83
CA MET A 357 16.95 -5.71 -2.46
C MET A 357 16.04 -5.70 -3.71
N ALA A 358 15.99 -6.80 -4.46
CA ALA A 358 15.34 -6.82 -5.78
C ALA A 358 14.03 -7.62 -5.83
N ALA A 359 13.86 -8.64 -4.99
CA ALA A 359 12.75 -9.59 -5.11
C ALA A 359 11.40 -8.94 -4.80
N ARG A 360 10.43 -9.07 -5.69
CA ARG A 360 9.04 -8.63 -5.47
C ARG A 360 8.19 -9.72 -4.81
N LEU A 361 8.43 -10.97 -5.19
CA LEU A 361 7.86 -12.14 -4.54
C LEU A 361 9.01 -12.93 -3.91
N ILE A 362 8.94 -13.12 -2.61
CA ILE A 362 10.00 -13.79 -1.85
C ILE A 362 9.42 -14.98 -1.09
N VAL A 363 10.17 -16.07 -1.04
CA VAL A 363 9.92 -17.19 -0.12
C VAL A 363 10.92 -17.09 1.02
N VAL A 364 10.41 -16.94 2.23
CA VAL A 364 11.19 -16.89 3.46
C VAL A 364 11.10 -18.23 4.16
N SER A 365 12.26 -18.83 4.42
CA SER A 365 12.36 -19.99 5.30
C SER A 365 13.07 -19.58 6.58
N GLY A 366 12.47 -19.87 7.73
CA GLY A 366 12.98 -19.39 9.00
C GLY A 366 12.27 -19.99 10.20
N ARG A 367 12.56 -19.43 11.38
CA ARG A 367 11.89 -19.82 12.63
C ARG A 367 10.92 -18.74 13.07
N ILE A 368 9.77 -19.17 13.58
CA ILE A 368 8.80 -18.28 14.17
C ILE A 368 9.32 -17.81 15.53
N GLN A 369 9.23 -16.51 15.76
CA GLN A 369 9.44 -15.87 17.04
C GLN A 369 8.14 -15.16 17.42
N ARG A 370 7.48 -15.66 18.46
CA ARG A 370 6.20 -15.14 18.94
C ARG A 370 6.39 -14.44 20.28
N HIS A 371 5.95 -13.19 20.36
CA HIS A 371 5.84 -12.46 21.61
C HIS A 371 4.44 -11.87 21.73
N GLN A 372 3.63 -12.43 22.64
CA GLN A 372 2.21 -12.12 22.77
C GLN A 372 1.47 -12.36 21.44
N ASP A 373 0.92 -11.30 20.85
CA ASP A 373 0.20 -11.31 19.56
C ASP A 373 1.09 -10.97 18.36
N ILE A 374 2.35 -10.60 18.60
CA ILE A 374 3.29 -10.22 17.55
C ILE A 374 4.05 -11.46 17.09
N ILE A 375 3.95 -11.75 15.80
CA ILE A 375 4.62 -12.87 15.15
C ILE A 375 5.67 -12.33 14.18
N HIS A 376 6.91 -12.73 14.40
CA HIS A 376 8.02 -12.46 13.51
C HIS A 376 8.60 -13.75 12.97
N ILE A 377 9.05 -13.74 11.72
CA ILE A 377 9.83 -14.82 11.14
C ILE A 377 11.29 -14.39 11.16
N VAL A 378 12.13 -15.11 11.89
CA VAL A 378 13.59 -14.93 11.83
C VAL A 378 14.07 -15.66 10.59
N SER A 379 14.40 -14.91 9.53
CA SER A 379 14.76 -15.48 8.23
C SER A 379 16.11 -16.17 8.29
N GLN A 380 16.19 -17.37 7.73
CA GLN A 380 17.43 -18.14 7.57
C GLN A 380 17.80 -18.32 6.09
N ASN A 381 16.80 -18.56 5.23
CA ASN A 381 16.96 -18.68 3.78
C ASN A 381 15.92 -17.80 3.07
N LEU A 382 16.34 -17.15 1.99
CA LEU A 382 15.53 -16.23 1.21
C LEU A 382 15.65 -16.58 -0.28
N GLU A 383 14.53 -16.87 -0.92
CA GLU A 383 14.47 -17.23 -2.34
C GLU A 383 13.67 -16.21 -3.12
N ASP A 384 14.20 -15.73 -4.25
CA ASP A 384 13.48 -14.88 -5.18
C ASP A 384 12.57 -15.73 -6.08
N ARG A 385 11.25 -15.55 -5.95
CA ARG A 385 10.24 -16.18 -6.80
C ARG A 385 9.53 -15.17 -7.68
N SER A 386 10.10 -13.99 -7.92
CA SER A 386 9.48 -12.94 -8.74
C SER A 386 9.10 -13.40 -10.16
N HIS A 387 9.80 -14.39 -10.70
CA HIS A 387 9.48 -15.00 -12.00
C HIS A 387 8.12 -15.72 -12.01
N TRP A 388 7.58 -16.16 -10.87
CA TRP A 388 6.25 -16.77 -10.79
C TRP A 388 5.13 -15.77 -11.08
N LEU A 389 5.36 -14.47 -10.84
CA LEU A 389 4.39 -13.43 -11.19
C LEU A 389 4.16 -13.35 -12.69
N ALA A 390 5.12 -13.76 -13.52
CA ALA A 390 4.95 -13.82 -14.96
C ALA A 390 3.93 -14.88 -15.39
N ARG A 391 3.85 -16.00 -14.64
CA ARG A 391 2.89 -17.08 -14.90
C ARG A 391 1.43 -16.63 -14.78
N LEU A 392 1.16 -15.59 -14.00
CA LEU A 392 -0.18 -15.02 -13.85
C LEU A 392 -0.74 -14.43 -15.16
N ALA A 393 0.13 -14.06 -16.11
CA ALA A 393 -0.27 -13.58 -17.42
C ALA A 393 -0.45 -14.73 -18.44
N ASP A 394 -0.07 -15.95 -18.08
CA ASP A 394 0.00 -17.11 -18.99
C ASP A 394 -1.22 -18.04 -18.88
N GLU A 395 -2.09 -17.88 -17.87
CA GLU A 395 -3.27 -18.75 -17.64
C GLU A 395 -4.48 -18.47 -18.57
N GLY A 396 -4.31 -17.66 -19.61
CA GLY A 396 -5.36 -17.45 -20.59
C GLY A 396 -5.42 -18.57 -21.63
N PRO A 397 -6.59 -18.83 -22.25
CA PRO A 397 -6.65 -19.75 -23.38
C PRO A 397 -5.64 -19.34 -24.45
N ASP A 398 -4.95 -20.34 -25.02
CA ASP A 398 -4.01 -20.14 -26.12
C ASP A 398 -4.72 -19.40 -27.26
N MET A 399 -4.16 -18.25 -27.64
CA MET A 399 -4.66 -17.52 -28.80
C MET A 399 -4.18 -18.26 -30.05
N ARG A 400 -5.11 -18.89 -30.77
CA ARG A 400 -4.86 -19.35 -32.13
C ARG A 400 -4.78 -18.11 -33.02
N VAL A 401 -3.61 -17.50 -33.06
CA VAL A 401 -3.32 -16.43 -34.00
C VAL A 401 -3.19 -17.08 -35.37
N ALA A 402 -3.94 -16.59 -36.36
CA ALA A 402 -3.62 -16.87 -37.74
C ALA A 402 -2.25 -16.25 -38.03
N ILE A 403 -1.19 -17.06 -37.98
CA ILE A 403 0.12 -16.62 -38.47
C ILE A 403 -0.02 -16.52 -39.98
N ALA A 404 -0.13 -15.28 -40.47
CA ALA A 404 -0.03 -15.00 -41.88
C ALA A 404 1.37 -15.42 -42.35
N ASN A 405 1.46 -16.25 -43.39
CA ASN A 405 2.74 -16.49 -44.04
C ASN A 405 3.20 -15.20 -44.73
N ALA A 406 4.50 -14.99 -44.89
CA ALA A 406 5.08 -13.75 -45.45
C ALA A 406 4.56 -13.41 -46.87
N ASP A 407 4.04 -14.41 -47.58
CA ASP A 407 3.44 -14.35 -48.91
C ASP A 407 1.96 -13.90 -48.93
N GLU A 408 1.26 -13.79 -47.79
CA GLU A 408 -0.12 -13.28 -47.75
C GLU A 408 -0.24 -11.78 -48.05
N VAL A 409 0.86 -11.02 -47.97
CA VAL A 409 0.91 -9.62 -48.45
C VAL A 409 0.56 -9.51 -49.94
N LEU A 410 0.77 -10.59 -50.71
CA LEU A 410 0.49 -10.64 -52.15
C LEU A 410 -0.97 -11.05 -52.47
N ARG A 411 -1.75 -11.54 -51.49
CA ARG A 411 -3.14 -11.97 -51.66
C ARG A 411 -3.98 -11.66 -50.41
N PRO A 412 -4.49 -10.42 -50.28
CA PRO A 412 -5.17 -9.94 -49.08
C PRO A 412 -6.67 -10.34 -49.07
N ASP A 413 -6.97 -11.61 -49.33
CA ASP A 413 -8.37 -12.07 -49.38
C ASP A 413 -8.85 -12.48 -47.97
N PRO A 414 -9.98 -11.95 -47.46
CA PRO A 414 -10.48 -12.29 -46.14
C PRO A 414 -10.85 -13.79 -46.06
N GLY A 415 -10.00 -14.59 -45.42
CA GLY A 415 -10.18 -16.05 -45.26
C GLY A 415 -9.05 -16.93 -45.81
N SER A 416 -7.98 -16.33 -46.36
CA SER A 416 -6.79 -17.09 -46.83
C SER A 416 -5.97 -17.76 -45.72
N ALA A 417 -6.19 -17.35 -44.46
CA ALA A 417 -5.47 -17.82 -43.29
C ALA A 417 -5.60 -19.35 -43.10
N ARG A 418 -4.63 -20.10 -43.62
CA ARG A 418 -4.55 -21.55 -43.41
C ARG A 418 -3.94 -21.85 -42.05
N GLY A 419 -4.76 -22.40 -41.15
CA GLY A 419 -4.32 -23.14 -39.96
C GLY A 419 -3.52 -22.30 -38.95
N GLY A 420 -4.20 -21.83 -37.90
CA GLY A 420 -3.56 -21.07 -36.82
C GLY A 420 -2.50 -21.91 -36.10
N ALA A 421 -1.23 -21.58 -36.32
CA ALA A 421 -0.18 -21.97 -35.39
C ALA A 421 -0.43 -21.25 -34.07
N VAL A 422 -0.34 -21.97 -32.95
CA VAL A 422 -0.41 -21.37 -31.61
C VAL A 422 0.79 -20.44 -31.49
N HIS A 423 0.56 -19.13 -31.45
CA HIS A 423 1.64 -18.20 -31.20
C HIS A 423 2.05 -18.37 -29.73
N PRO A 424 3.28 -18.81 -29.44
CA PRO A 424 3.68 -18.92 -28.05
C PRO A 424 3.73 -17.52 -27.42
N ARG A 425 3.12 -17.36 -26.24
CA ARG A 425 3.19 -16.09 -25.48
C ARG A 425 4.62 -15.76 -24.99
N TRP A 426 5.64 -16.57 -25.33
CA TRP A 426 7.03 -16.46 -24.84
C TRP A 426 7.77 -15.16 -25.22
N ALA A 427 7.21 -14.29 -26.06
CA ALA A 427 7.68 -12.91 -26.17
C ALA A 427 7.03 -12.09 -25.03
N GLY A 428 7.64 -12.14 -23.84
CA GLY A 428 7.19 -11.36 -22.70
C GLY A 428 6.99 -9.89 -23.10
N HIS A 429 5.75 -9.39 -23.00
CA HIS A 429 5.47 -7.99 -23.30
C HIS A 429 6.37 -7.13 -22.39
N PRO A 430 7.03 -6.06 -22.87
CA PRO A 430 7.90 -5.21 -22.04
C PRO A 430 7.21 -4.55 -20.82
N ARG A 431 5.88 -4.71 -20.69
CA ARG A 431 5.10 -4.30 -19.51
C ARG A 431 5.06 -5.37 -18.41
N ASN A 432 5.32 -6.65 -18.73
CA ASN A 432 5.38 -7.76 -17.77
C ASN A 432 6.51 -7.61 -16.74
N GLU A 433 7.52 -6.78 -17.00
CA GLU A 433 8.55 -6.44 -16.00
C GLU A 433 8.01 -5.56 -14.85
N ARG A 434 6.76 -5.10 -14.88
CA ARG A 434 6.17 -4.16 -13.93
C ARG A 434 4.86 -4.64 -13.28
N ILE A 435 4.60 -5.96 -13.23
CA ILE A 435 3.35 -6.52 -12.68
C ILE A 435 3.07 -6.05 -11.25
N ILE A 436 4.10 -5.97 -10.39
CA ILE A 436 3.96 -5.45 -9.03
C ILE A 436 4.87 -4.20 -8.90
N PRO A 437 4.38 -3.10 -8.30
CA PRO A 437 5.19 -1.93 -8.03
C PRO A 437 6.44 -2.28 -7.21
N LYS A 438 7.48 -1.45 -7.29
CA LYS A 438 8.63 -1.58 -6.37
C LYS A 438 8.13 -1.43 -4.94
N SER A 439 8.65 -2.25 -4.04
CA SER A 439 8.43 -2.10 -2.61
C SER A 439 8.99 -0.76 -2.11
N ARG A 440 8.53 -0.33 -0.95
CA ARG A 440 9.04 0.87 -0.30
C ARG A 440 10.27 0.50 0.49
N ASP A 441 11.42 1.01 0.09
CA ASP A 441 12.71 0.58 0.60
C ASP A 441 13.43 1.71 1.35
N PHE A 442 13.94 1.40 2.55
CA PHE A 442 14.90 2.20 3.32
C PHE A 442 14.46 3.62 3.67
N HIS A 443 13.27 3.75 4.26
CA HIS A 443 12.85 4.95 4.99
C HIS A 443 13.41 4.98 6.42
#